data_AF-A0A183U0U4-F1
#
_entry.id   AF-A0A183U0U4-F1
#
_cell.length_a   1.000
_cell.length_b   1.000
_cell.length_c   1.000
_cell.angle_alpha   90.00
_cell.angle_beta   90.00
_cell.angle_gamma   90.00
#
_symmetry.space_group_name_H-M   'P 1'
#
loop_
_entity.id
_entity.type
_entity.pdbx_description
1 polymer ?
#
loop_
_entity_poly.entity_id
_entity_poly.type
_entity_poly.pdbx_seq_one_letter_code
_entity_poly.pdbx_strand_id
1 'polypeptide(L)'
;MRTIAVYDEGRFAYWSDAPDEDKPLLIHVDSKMEHFAKLDIAGISDPVYMIAWLRNRAGDKLANADAFLTKLVHPDCALCNDKGKYDAKEFRQKYDAALKELRAKRRKQSLGEPFHGLGIVVKVENDIGYRPLSETPARLKRLLEEIGTADNADIKHKLMEKIMEMVSYVQFANDEMDFGMGLELGHNLFMSNYADFDKLAASLLSSAYALLGRNEFSCILKAHTGLHDTVLPSQKLAAS
;
A
#
# COMPACT_ATOMS: atom_id res chain seq x y z
N MET A 1 -1.88 -5.47 -0.21
CA MET A 1 -0.49 -5.98 -0.21
C MET A 1 -0.52 -7.48 0.07
N ARG A 2 0.14 -8.31 -0.76
CA ARG A 2 0.28 -9.75 -0.53
C ARG A 2 1.72 -10.09 -0.15
N THR A 3 1.97 -10.34 1.13
CA THR A 3 3.31 -10.69 1.64
C THR A 3 3.79 -12.01 1.02
N ILE A 4 5.06 -12.04 0.59
CA ILE A 4 5.69 -13.23 -0.04
C ILE A 4 6.96 -13.68 0.67
N ALA A 5 7.62 -12.79 1.41
CA ALA A 5 8.78 -13.13 2.23
C ALA A 5 8.89 -12.17 3.41
N VAL A 6 9.36 -12.67 4.53
CA VAL A 6 9.59 -11.90 5.77
C VAL A 6 10.98 -12.22 6.28
N TYR A 7 11.66 -11.23 6.83
CA TYR A 7 12.96 -11.34 7.48
C TYR A 7 13.10 -10.24 8.53
N ASP A 8 14.18 -10.26 9.31
CA ASP A 8 14.32 -9.40 10.50
C ASP A 8 14.12 -7.89 10.23
N GLU A 9 14.58 -7.40 9.08
CA GLU A 9 14.52 -5.97 8.74
C GLU A 9 13.29 -5.59 7.89
N GLY A 10 12.37 -6.52 7.62
CA GLY A 10 11.15 -6.19 6.88
C GLY A 10 10.48 -7.35 6.18
N ARG A 11 9.62 -7.00 5.22
CA ARG A 11 8.94 -7.99 4.38
C ARG A 11 8.86 -7.52 2.94
N PHE A 12 8.85 -8.48 2.04
CA PHE A 12 8.51 -8.26 0.64
C PHE A 12 7.06 -8.61 0.40
N ALA A 13 6.38 -7.79 -0.40
CA ALA A 13 5.01 -8.01 -0.78
C ALA A 13 4.80 -7.64 -2.24
N TYR A 14 3.80 -8.28 -2.85
CA TYR A 14 3.22 -7.80 -4.09
C TYR A 14 2.22 -6.68 -3.80
N TRP A 15 2.34 -5.60 -4.57
CA TRP A 15 1.41 -4.47 -4.59
C TRP A 15 0.68 -4.45 -5.93
N SER A 16 -0.64 -4.46 -5.87
CA SER A 16 -1.53 -4.29 -7.01
C SER A 16 -2.46 -3.11 -6.73
N ASP A 17 -2.70 -2.27 -7.73
CA ASP A 17 -3.68 -1.18 -7.63
C ASP A 17 -5.12 -1.68 -7.84
N ALA A 18 -5.29 -2.80 -8.56
CA ALA A 18 -6.56 -3.47 -8.78
C ALA A 18 -6.45 -5.01 -8.56
N PRO A 19 -7.54 -5.70 -8.21
CA PRO A 19 -7.51 -7.14 -7.94
C PRO A 19 -7.11 -8.03 -9.13
N ASP A 20 -7.43 -7.59 -10.34
CA ASP A 20 -7.22 -8.26 -11.62
C ASP A 20 -5.87 -7.90 -12.27
N GLU A 21 -5.00 -7.17 -11.57
CA GLU A 21 -3.71 -6.75 -12.12
C GLU A 21 -2.71 -7.92 -12.19
N ASP A 22 -2.38 -8.32 -13.42
CA ASP A 22 -1.45 -9.43 -13.71
C ASP A 22 0.02 -9.16 -13.38
N LYS A 23 0.40 -7.88 -13.25
CA LYS A 23 1.80 -7.44 -13.12
C LYS A 23 2.01 -6.58 -11.87
N PRO A 24 1.90 -7.16 -10.66
CA PRO A 24 2.09 -6.41 -9.44
C PRO A 24 3.52 -5.90 -9.30
N LEU A 25 3.67 -4.77 -8.61
CA LEU A 25 4.96 -4.30 -8.15
C LEU A 25 5.45 -5.19 -7.02
N LEU A 26 6.74 -5.50 -7.02
CA LEU A 26 7.42 -6.00 -5.83
C LEU A 26 7.80 -4.80 -4.97
N ILE A 27 7.35 -4.79 -3.72
CA ILE A 27 7.66 -3.75 -2.74
C ILE A 27 8.33 -4.35 -1.51
N HIS A 28 9.14 -3.53 -0.84
CA HIS A 28 9.65 -3.79 0.50
C HIS A 28 8.93 -2.91 1.52
N VAL A 29 8.64 -3.49 2.67
CA VAL A 29 8.06 -2.81 3.84
C VAL A 29 9.05 -2.95 5.00
N ASP A 30 9.51 -1.82 5.52
CA ASP A 30 10.44 -1.78 6.65
C ASP A 30 9.75 -2.20 7.94
N SER A 31 10.31 -3.16 8.69
CA SER A 31 9.74 -3.64 9.95
C SER A 31 9.97 -2.69 11.12
N LYS A 32 10.89 -1.73 11.01
CA LYS A 32 11.27 -0.83 12.11
C LYS A 32 10.30 0.33 12.31
N MET A 33 9.46 0.61 11.31
CA MET A 33 8.46 1.66 11.39
C MET A 33 7.11 1.06 11.80
N GLU A 34 6.77 1.22 13.07
CA GLU A 34 5.46 0.81 13.60
C GLU A 34 4.33 1.67 13.00
N HIS A 35 4.52 2.99 12.92
CA HIS A 35 3.57 3.94 12.36
C HIS A 35 4.06 4.51 11.03
N PHE A 36 3.12 4.77 10.12
CA PHE A 36 3.37 5.44 8.84
C PHE A 36 4.42 4.74 7.96
N ALA A 37 4.45 3.40 7.99
CA ALA A 37 5.41 2.60 7.25
C ALA A 37 5.45 2.99 5.77
N LYS A 38 6.65 3.29 5.26
CA LYS A 38 6.85 3.57 3.83
C LYS A 38 7.06 2.27 3.06
N LEU A 39 6.62 2.28 1.80
CA LEU A 39 6.81 1.17 0.88
C LEU A 39 7.82 1.57 -0.18
N ASP A 40 8.87 0.75 -0.33
CA ASP A 40 9.88 0.96 -1.35
C ASP A 40 9.62 0.03 -2.53
N ILE A 41 9.59 0.59 -3.75
CA ILE A 41 9.60 -0.25 -4.96
C ILE A 41 10.92 -1.00 -5.03
N ALA A 42 10.83 -2.33 -4.95
CA ALA A 42 11.94 -3.26 -5.04
C ALA A 42 12.05 -3.92 -6.41
N GLY A 43 10.98 -3.92 -7.22
CA GLY A 43 11.05 -4.47 -8.57
C GLY A 43 9.69 -4.79 -9.21
N ILE A 44 9.74 -5.68 -10.20
CA ILE A 44 8.58 -6.36 -10.77
C ILE A 44 8.34 -7.70 -10.07
N SER A 45 7.29 -8.42 -10.47
CA SER A 45 6.91 -9.74 -9.98
C SER A 45 7.86 -10.89 -10.37
N ASP A 46 9.16 -10.68 -10.23
CA ASP A 46 10.24 -11.66 -10.39
C ASP A 46 11.06 -11.72 -9.09
N PRO A 47 11.15 -12.88 -8.41
CA PRO A 47 11.91 -13.06 -7.17
C PRO A 47 13.39 -12.65 -7.26
N VAL A 48 14.00 -12.61 -8.45
CA VAL A 48 15.37 -12.11 -8.66
C VAL A 48 15.51 -10.68 -8.14
N TYR A 49 14.47 -9.85 -8.28
CA TYR A 49 14.48 -8.46 -7.79
C TYR A 49 14.54 -8.37 -6.26
N MET A 50 14.04 -9.37 -5.51
CA MET A 50 14.17 -9.38 -4.05
C MET A 50 15.64 -9.50 -3.64
N ILE A 51 16.37 -10.42 -4.27
CA ILE A 51 17.80 -10.63 -4.00
C ILE A 51 18.62 -9.44 -4.48
N ALA A 52 18.26 -8.86 -5.64
CA ALA A 52 18.86 -7.62 -6.13
C ALA A 52 18.72 -6.48 -5.12
N TRP A 53 17.51 -6.30 -4.57
CA TRP A 53 17.22 -5.28 -3.56
C TRP A 53 18.03 -5.50 -2.29
N LEU A 54 18.06 -6.73 -1.77
CA LEU A 54 18.82 -7.06 -0.56
C LEU A 54 20.33 -6.85 -0.78
N ARG A 55 20.86 -7.25 -1.94
CA ARG A 55 22.27 -7.03 -2.29
C ARG A 55 22.62 -5.55 -2.39
N ASN A 56 21.73 -4.72 -2.92
CA ASN A 56 21.95 -3.28 -3.01
C ASN A 56 21.91 -2.60 -1.63
N ARG A 57 20.97 -2.98 -0.76
CA ARG A 57 20.84 -2.41 0.59
C ARG A 57 21.91 -2.90 1.55
N ALA A 58 22.22 -4.20 1.55
CA ALA A 58 23.19 -4.80 2.48
C ALA A 58 24.64 -4.64 2.01
N GLY A 59 24.87 -4.35 0.73
CA GLY A 59 26.20 -4.29 0.15
C GLY A 59 26.94 -5.62 0.33
N ASP A 60 28.20 -5.55 0.75
CA ASP A 60 29.05 -6.73 0.91
C ASP A 60 28.75 -7.54 2.18
N LYS A 61 27.84 -7.05 3.05
CA LYS A 61 27.38 -7.82 4.23
C LYS A 61 26.55 -9.04 3.84
N LEU A 62 25.94 -9.03 2.65
CA LEU A 62 25.21 -10.18 2.13
C LEU A 62 26.16 -11.11 1.39
N ALA A 63 26.92 -11.89 2.16
CA ALA A 63 27.81 -12.91 1.61
C ALA A 63 27.03 -13.89 0.73
N ASN A 64 27.68 -14.40 -0.32
CA ASN A 64 27.11 -15.37 -1.29
C ASN A 64 25.96 -14.85 -2.18
N ALA A 65 25.57 -13.57 -2.10
CA ALA A 65 24.52 -13.02 -2.96
C ALA A 65 24.79 -13.27 -4.45
N ASP A 66 26.01 -13.03 -4.90
CA ASP A 66 26.41 -13.21 -6.31
C ASP A 66 26.36 -14.70 -6.71
N ALA A 67 26.67 -15.62 -5.79
CA ALA A 67 26.56 -17.06 -6.01
C ALA A 67 25.10 -17.51 -6.12
N PHE A 68 24.19 -16.93 -5.33
CA PHE A 68 22.74 -17.16 -5.45
C PHE A 68 22.21 -16.59 -6.76
N LEU A 69 22.57 -15.36 -7.12
CA LEU A 69 22.15 -14.72 -8.36
C LEU A 69 22.61 -15.49 -9.60
N THR A 70 23.82 -16.08 -9.56
CA THR A 70 24.30 -16.97 -10.63
C THR A 70 23.39 -18.18 -10.87
N LYS A 71 22.71 -18.68 -9.83
CA LYS A 71 21.78 -19.82 -9.92
C LYS A 71 20.34 -19.41 -10.20
N LEU A 72 19.93 -18.22 -9.75
CA LEU A 72 18.55 -17.75 -9.83
C LEU A 72 18.25 -17.00 -11.13
N VAL A 73 19.22 -16.30 -11.70
CA VAL A 73 19.04 -15.57 -12.96
C VAL A 73 18.79 -16.57 -14.09
N HIS A 74 17.60 -16.48 -14.70
CA HIS A 74 17.20 -17.26 -15.86
C HIS A 74 17.38 -16.47 -17.17
N PRO A 75 17.41 -17.12 -18.34
CA PRO A 75 17.63 -16.44 -19.63
C PRO A 75 16.62 -15.34 -19.95
N ASP A 76 15.37 -15.47 -19.48
CA ASP A 76 14.31 -14.47 -19.71
C ASP A 76 14.32 -13.32 -18.68
N CYS A 77 15.31 -13.28 -17.77
CA CYS A 77 15.32 -12.30 -16.69
C CYS A 77 15.77 -10.96 -17.25
N ALA A 78 15.01 -9.89 -17.02
CA ALA A 78 15.36 -8.56 -17.48
C ALA A 78 16.73 -8.05 -16.95
N LEU A 79 17.26 -8.68 -15.90
CA LEU A 79 18.52 -8.34 -15.25
C LEU A 79 19.72 -9.19 -15.72
N CYS A 80 19.53 -10.19 -16.59
CA CYS A 80 20.63 -11.00 -17.11
C CYS A 80 21.47 -10.24 -18.14
N ASN A 81 22.68 -10.71 -18.43
CA ASN A 81 23.49 -10.23 -19.55
C ASN A 81 22.96 -10.76 -20.90
N ASP A 82 23.61 -10.36 -21.99
CA ASP A 82 23.23 -10.74 -23.36
C ASP A 82 23.30 -12.25 -23.65
N LYS A 83 23.92 -13.02 -22.75
CA LYS A 83 24.00 -14.50 -22.82
C LYS A 83 22.98 -15.19 -21.91
N GLY A 84 22.05 -14.45 -21.30
CA GLY A 84 21.07 -15.01 -20.37
C GLY A 84 21.66 -15.41 -19.01
N LYS A 85 22.82 -14.85 -18.63
CA LYS A 85 23.54 -15.21 -17.40
C LYS A 85 23.71 -14.02 -16.46
N TYR A 86 23.99 -14.32 -15.19
CA TYR A 86 24.38 -13.30 -14.22
C TYR A 86 25.77 -12.73 -14.55
N ASP A 87 25.87 -11.41 -14.60
CA ASP A 87 27.11 -10.65 -14.54
C ASP A 87 26.93 -9.53 -13.49
N ALA A 88 27.82 -9.45 -12.50
CA ALA A 88 27.61 -8.58 -11.34
C ALA A 88 27.53 -7.09 -11.70
N LYS A 89 28.28 -6.63 -12.71
CA LYS A 89 28.31 -5.22 -13.10
C LYS A 89 27.08 -4.87 -13.92
N GLU A 90 26.79 -5.63 -14.95
CA GLU A 90 25.62 -5.41 -15.80
C GLU A 90 24.31 -5.58 -15.03
N PHE A 91 24.23 -6.59 -14.15
CA PHE A 91 23.05 -6.83 -13.32
C PHE A 91 22.70 -5.62 -12.46
N ARG A 92 23.68 -5.01 -11.79
CA ARG A 92 23.47 -3.81 -10.98
C ARG A 92 23.00 -2.63 -11.83
N GLN A 93 23.65 -2.41 -12.98
CA GLN A 93 23.27 -1.33 -13.90
C GLN A 93 21.84 -1.50 -14.42
N LYS A 94 21.46 -2.72 -14.84
CA LYS A 94 20.11 -3.04 -15.30
C LYS A 94 19.08 -2.91 -14.17
N TYR A 95 19.42 -3.35 -12.96
CA TYR A 95 18.53 -3.22 -11.80
C TYR A 95 18.27 -1.76 -11.42
N ASP A 96 19.31 -0.93 -11.34
CA ASP A 96 19.17 0.50 -11.03
C ASP A 96 18.36 1.24 -12.11
N ALA A 97 18.59 0.91 -13.39
CA ALA A 97 17.81 1.43 -14.50
C ALA A 97 16.34 1.02 -14.41
N ALA A 98 16.05 -0.25 -14.12
CA ALA A 98 14.70 -0.78 -13.95
C ALA A 98 13.97 -0.10 -12.79
N LEU A 99 14.62 0.07 -11.63
CA LEU A 99 14.02 0.79 -10.50
C LEU A 99 13.72 2.25 -10.84
N LYS A 100 14.63 2.93 -11.55
CA LYS A 100 14.42 4.31 -11.99
C LYS A 100 13.20 4.41 -12.90
N GLU A 101 13.06 3.50 -13.85
CA GLU A 101 11.91 3.42 -14.76
C GLU A 101 10.61 3.13 -14.02
N LEU A 102 10.58 2.10 -13.16
CA LEU A 102 9.41 1.75 -12.37
C LEU A 102 8.92 2.90 -11.50
N ARG A 103 9.83 3.60 -10.82
CA ARG A 103 9.49 4.77 -10.00
C ARG A 103 9.00 5.93 -10.86
N ALA A 104 9.59 6.15 -12.03
CA ALA A 104 9.13 7.20 -12.96
C ALA A 104 7.74 6.89 -13.53
N LYS A 105 7.49 5.64 -13.91
CA LYS A 105 6.17 5.17 -14.34
C LYS A 105 5.15 5.32 -13.22
N ARG A 106 5.50 4.90 -12.00
CA ARG A 106 4.63 5.04 -10.83
C ARG A 106 4.23 6.49 -10.58
N ARG A 107 5.18 7.42 -10.55
CA ARG A 107 4.90 8.85 -10.35
C ARG A 107 3.99 9.46 -11.41
N LYS A 108 4.03 8.96 -12.65
CA LYS A 108 3.19 9.47 -13.75
C LYS A 108 1.75 8.99 -13.65
N GLN A 109 1.52 7.78 -13.14
CA GLN A 109 0.18 7.18 -13.04
C GLN A 109 -0.50 7.46 -11.70
N SER A 110 0.28 7.77 -10.66
CA SER A 110 -0.23 7.89 -9.30
C SER A 110 -0.74 9.29 -8.98
N LEU A 111 -1.80 9.34 -8.19
CA LEU A 111 -2.44 10.53 -7.64
C LEU A 111 -2.26 10.53 -6.11
N GLY A 112 -2.42 11.72 -5.51
CA GLY A 112 -2.34 11.92 -4.07
C GLY A 112 -0.97 11.61 -3.44
N GLU A 113 -0.91 11.82 -2.14
CA GLU A 113 0.28 11.64 -1.32
C GLU A 113 -0.02 10.76 -0.08
N PRO A 114 -0.54 9.53 -0.28
CA PRO A 114 -0.81 8.62 0.81
C PRO A 114 0.49 8.26 1.55
N PHE A 115 0.41 8.01 2.86
CA PHE A 115 1.58 7.87 3.72
C PHE A 115 2.55 6.76 3.33
N HIS A 116 2.05 5.72 2.67
CA HIS A 116 2.85 4.62 2.15
C HIS A 116 3.79 5.03 1.00
N GLY A 117 3.58 6.21 0.39
CA GLY A 117 4.52 6.85 -0.53
C GLY A 117 4.49 6.36 -1.98
N LEU A 118 3.58 5.43 -2.32
CA LEU A 118 3.42 4.95 -3.69
C LEU A 118 2.42 5.81 -4.49
N GLY A 119 1.61 6.65 -3.84
CA GLY A 119 0.43 7.25 -4.50
C GLY A 119 -0.67 6.22 -4.76
N ILE A 120 -1.87 6.68 -5.08
CA ILE A 120 -3.01 5.84 -5.47
C ILE A 120 -3.21 5.87 -6.99
N VAL A 121 -3.74 4.81 -7.57
CA VAL A 121 -4.12 4.77 -8.98
C VAL A 121 -5.62 4.57 -9.07
N VAL A 122 -6.32 5.57 -9.60
CA VAL A 122 -7.76 5.55 -9.87
C VAL A 122 -8.01 6.13 -11.26
N LYS A 123 -9.15 5.77 -11.85
CA LYS A 123 -9.55 6.30 -13.15
C LYS A 123 -10.02 7.74 -12.97
N VAL A 124 -9.51 8.65 -13.80
CA VAL A 124 -9.95 10.05 -13.86
C VAL A 124 -10.40 10.37 -15.28
N GLU A 125 -11.63 10.80 -15.45
CA GLU A 125 -12.23 11.20 -16.73
C GLU A 125 -12.90 12.56 -16.57
N ASN A 126 -12.55 13.52 -17.44
CA ASN A 126 -13.08 14.89 -17.38
C ASN A 126 -12.95 15.53 -15.99
N ASP A 127 -11.79 15.36 -15.36
CA ASP A 127 -11.48 15.82 -13.99
C ASP A 127 -12.35 15.21 -12.88
N ILE A 128 -13.03 14.09 -13.14
CA ILE A 128 -13.83 13.33 -12.18
C ILE A 128 -13.14 11.98 -11.91
N GLY A 129 -12.98 11.64 -10.64
CA GLY A 129 -12.43 10.37 -10.12
C GLY A 129 -11.52 10.56 -8.90
N TYR A 130 -10.94 11.75 -8.74
CA TYR A 130 -10.06 12.09 -7.62
C TYR A 130 -10.04 13.60 -7.36
N ARG A 131 -10.19 13.96 -6.09
CA ARG A 131 -9.83 15.28 -5.56
C ARG A 131 -8.92 15.14 -4.34
N PRO A 132 -8.01 16.10 -4.11
CA PRO A 132 -7.07 16.04 -2.99
C PRO A 132 -7.75 16.24 -1.63
N LEU A 133 -7.13 15.70 -0.58
CA LEU A 133 -7.49 16.02 0.80
C LEU A 133 -7.26 17.51 1.10
N SER A 134 -8.09 18.07 2.00
CA SER A 134 -7.96 19.46 2.45
C SER A 134 -6.69 19.70 3.30
N GLU A 135 -6.11 18.63 3.85
CA GLU A 135 -4.91 18.68 4.69
C GLU A 135 -3.68 18.15 3.97
N THR A 136 -2.51 18.72 4.31
CA THR A 136 -1.24 18.20 3.80
C THR A 136 -0.84 16.92 4.54
N PRO A 137 -0.06 16.02 3.92
CA PRO A 137 0.35 14.78 4.58
C PRO A 137 1.08 15.01 5.92
N ALA A 138 1.90 16.06 6.00
CA ALA A 138 2.62 16.39 7.22
C ALA A 138 1.70 16.83 8.37
N ARG A 139 0.65 17.61 8.07
CA ARG A 139 -0.34 18.04 9.07
C ARG A 139 -1.24 16.88 9.49
N LEU A 140 -1.68 16.07 8.52
CA LEU A 140 -2.50 14.90 8.80
C LEU A 140 -1.74 13.89 9.68
N LYS A 141 -0.46 13.60 9.40
CA LYS A 141 0.36 12.72 10.27
C LYS A 141 0.40 13.20 11.72
N ARG A 142 0.67 14.49 11.93
CA ARG A 142 0.70 15.08 13.27
C ARG A 142 -0.64 14.96 13.97
N LEU A 143 -1.74 15.25 13.27
CA LEU A 143 -3.09 15.11 13.82
C LEU A 143 -3.39 13.66 14.26
N LEU A 144 -3.04 12.68 13.41
CA LEU A 144 -3.29 11.26 13.74
C LEU A 144 -2.41 10.77 14.89
N GLU A 145 -1.15 11.22 14.94
CA GLU A 145 -0.24 10.95 16.06
C GLU A 145 -0.77 11.55 17.36
N GLU A 146 -1.16 12.83 17.36
CA GLU A 146 -1.76 13.50 18.53
C GLU A 146 -3.01 12.76 19.05
N ILE A 147 -3.87 12.25 18.16
CA ILE A 147 -5.04 11.44 18.54
C ILE A 147 -4.60 10.09 19.11
N GLY A 148 -3.70 9.39 18.43
CA GLY A 148 -3.27 8.03 18.76
C GLY A 148 -2.51 7.95 20.08
N THR A 149 -1.83 9.03 20.47
CA THR A 149 -1.04 9.10 21.72
C THR A 149 -1.74 9.91 22.82
N ALA A 150 -2.94 10.43 22.61
CA ALA A 150 -3.66 11.19 23.63
C ALA A 150 -4.23 10.27 24.72
N ASP A 151 -3.85 10.54 25.97
CA ASP A 151 -4.41 9.86 27.16
C ASP A 151 -5.76 10.43 27.60
N ASN A 152 -6.12 11.63 27.13
CA ASN A 152 -7.36 12.31 27.50
C ASN A 152 -8.44 12.10 26.44
N ALA A 153 -9.53 11.43 26.83
CA ALA A 153 -10.66 11.12 25.95
C ALA A 153 -11.34 12.36 25.35
N ASP A 154 -11.45 13.48 26.08
CA ASP A 154 -12.07 14.70 25.59
C ASP A 154 -11.22 15.40 24.52
N ILE A 155 -9.89 15.41 24.72
CA ILE A 155 -8.94 15.93 23.71
C ILE A 155 -9.03 15.06 22.46
N LYS A 156 -9.01 13.74 22.65
CA LYS A 156 -9.12 12.77 21.56
C LYS A 156 -10.41 12.95 20.77
N HIS A 157 -11.53 13.13 21.46
CA HIS A 157 -12.84 13.36 20.84
C HIS A 157 -12.83 14.63 19.98
N LYS A 158 -12.34 15.76 20.52
CA LYS A 158 -12.24 17.03 19.79
C LYS A 158 -11.32 16.96 18.57
N LEU A 159 -10.20 16.24 18.67
CA LEU A 159 -9.30 16.05 17.53
C LEU A 159 -9.92 15.12 16.47
N MET A 160 -10.68 14.10 16.91
CA MET A 160 -11.40 13.21 16.00
C MET A 160 -12.49 13.93 15.20
N GLU A 161 -13.10 15.00 15.73
CA GLU A 161 -14.05 15.84 14.98
C GLU A 161 -13.44 16.36 13.67
N LYS A 162 -12.15 16.72 13.67
CA LYS A 162 -11.43 17.16 12.46
C LYS A 162 -11.30 16.03 11.44
N ILE A 163 -11.10 14.79 11.89
CA ILE A 163 -11.09 13.62 11.01
C ILE A 163 -12.49 13.39 10.43
N MET A 164 -13.53 13.51 11.25
CA MET A 164 -14.92 13.35 10.81
C MET A 164 -15.37 14.43 9.83
N GLU A 165 -14.83 15.64 9.92
CA GLU A 165 -15.02 16.69 8.91
C GLU A 165 -14.44 16.25 7.55
N MET A 166 -13.21 15.72 7.52
CA MET A 166 -12.62 15.16 6.29
C MET A 166 -13.44 13.97 5.75
N VAL A 167 -13.98 13.13 6.63
CA VAL A 167 -14.89 12.04 6.23
C VAL A 167 -16.15 12.59 5.56
N SER A 168 -16.68 13.71 6.04
CA SER A 168 -17.85 14.37 5.44
C SER A 168 -17.52 14.88 4.03
N TYR A 169 -16.34 15.50 3.84
CA TYR A 169 -15.87 15.87 2.50
C TYR A 169 -15.68 14.67 1.58
N VAL A 170 -15.21 13.53 2.11
CA VAL A 170 -15.14 12.27 1.35
C VAL A 170 -16.52 11.80 0.91
N GLN A 171 -17.58 11.96 1.72
CA GLN A 171 -18.93 11.58 1.28
C GLN A 171 -19.42 12.46 0.14
N PHE A 172 -19.22 13.78 0.21
CA PHE A 172 -19.52 14.67 -0.91
C PHE A 172 -18.72 14.32 -2.16
N ALA A 173 -17.43 13.99 -2.01
CA ALA A 173 -16.60 13.52 -3.11
C ALA A 173 -17.16 12.22 -3.73
N ASN A 174 -17.61 11.27 -2.91
CA ASN A 174 -18.21 10.02 -3.39
C ASN A 174 -19.49 10.27 -4.18
N ASP A 175 -20.37 11.17 -3.72
CA ASP A 175 -21.59 11.55 -4.45
C ASP A 175 -21.27 12.17 -5.82
N GLU A 176 -20.12 12.83 -5.93
CA GLU A 176 -19.60 13.45 -7.15
C GLU A 176 -18.61 12.53 -7.91
N MET A 177 -18.58 11.23 -7.59
CA MET A 177 -17.74 10.18 -8.19
C MET A 177 -16.22 10.32 -8.02
N ASP A 178 -15.75 11.22 -7.15
CA ASP A 178 -14.35 11.40 -6.77
C ASP A 178 -13.87 10.40 -5.71
N PHE A 179 -14.06 9.10 -5.99
CA PHE A 179 -13.80 8.00 -5.06
C PHE A 179 -12.35 7.91 -4.57
N GLY A 180 -11.39 8.47 -5.34
CA GLY A 180 -9.98 8.49 -4.96
C GLY A 180 -9.69 9.23 -3.66
N MET A 181 -10.50 10.23 -3.29
CA MET A 181 -10.31 10.99 -2.04
C MET A 181 -10.51 10.09 -0.81
N GLY A 182 -11.57 9.28 -0.83
CA GLY A 182 -11.86 8.31 0.23
C GLY A 182 -10.83 7.19 0.31
N LEU A 183 -10.32 6.74 -0.84
CA LEU A 183 -9.23 5.76 -0.91
C LEU A 183 -7.96 6.28 -0.24
N GLU A 184 -7.55 7.52 -0.55
CA GLU A 184 -6.35 8.13 0.03
C GLU A 184 -6.49 8.31 1.54
N LEU A 185 -7.60 8.90 2.03
CA LEU A 185 -7.82 9.08 3.46
C LEU A 185 -7.85 7.73 4.19
N GLY A 186 -8.55 6.73 3.63
CA GLY A 186 -8.59 5.39 4.17
C GLY A 186 -7.20 4.74 4.28
N HIS A 187 -6.36 4.89 3.24
CA HIS A 187 -4.98 4.41 3.28
C HIS A 187 -4.16 5.17 4.33
N ASN A 188 -4.32 6.48 4.46
CA ASN A 188 -3.63 7.26 5.47
C ASN A 188 -3.97 6.82 6.89
N LEU A 189 -5.24 6.61 7.18
CA LEU A 189 -5.69 6.09 8.48
C LEU A 189 -5.17 4.67 8.73
N PHE A 190 -5.26 3.78 7.75
CA PHE A 190 -4.75 2.41 7.88
C PHE A 190 -3.24 2.37 8.10
N MET A 191 -2.49 3.15 7.32
CA MET A 191 -1.02 3.22 7.41
C MET A 191 -0.54 3.96 8.66
N SER A 192 -1.41 4.68 9.37
CA SER A 192 -1.07 5.27 10.66
C SER A 192 -0.84 4.20 11.74
N ASN A 193 -1.46 3.02 11.60
CA ASN A 193 -1.33 1.92 12.56
C ASN A 193 -1.68 2.31 14.01
N TYR A 194 -2.63 3.21 14.21
CA TYR A 194 -3.25 3.46 15.52
C TYR A 194 -4.63 2.81 15.56
N ALA A 195 -4.89 2.02 16.61
CA ALA A 195 -6.13 1.25 16.76
C ALA A 195 -7.41 2.12 16.73
N ASP A 196 -7.28 3.39 17.10
CA ASP A 196 -8.38 4.37 17.07
C ASP A 196 -8.99 4.57 15.70
N PHE A 197 -8.21 4.33 14.64
CA PHE A 197 -8.66 4.53 13.27
C PHE A 197 -9.05 3.25 12.57
N ASP A 198 -8.85 2.06 13.15
CA ASP A 198 -9.04 0.77 12.45
C ASP A 198 -10.45 0.65 11.85
N LYS A 199 -11.49 0.94 12.64
CA LYS A 199 -12.88 0.88 12.17
C LYS A 199 -13.17 1.90 11.08
N LEU A 200 -12.63 3.12 11.22
CA LEU A 200 -12.87 4.19 10.27
C LEU A 200 -12.13 3.94 8.95
N ALA A 201 -10.87 3.52 9.03
CA ALA A 201 -10.06 3.11 7.89
C ALA A 201 -10.73 1.96 7.14
N ALA A 202 -11.22 0.94 7.86
CA ALA A 202 -11.92 -0.19 7.26
C ALA A 202 -13.20 0.22 6.53
N SER A 203 -13.98 1.12 7.13
CA SER A 203 -15.21 1.66 6.54
C SER A 203 -14.92 2.45 5.25
N LEU A 204 -14.00 3.41 5.32
CA LEU A 204 -13.63 4.25 4.18
C LEU A 204 -13.06 3.43 3.03
N LEU A 205 -12.12 2.53 3.32
CA LEU A 205 -11.51 1.68 2.31
C LEU A 205 -12.50 0.68 1.72
N SER A 206 -13.38 0.09 2.51
CA SER A 206 -14.41 -0.81 1.98
C SER A 206 -15.36 -0.07 1.02
N SER A 207 -15.79 1.14 1.39
CA SER A 207 -16.62 1.98 0.52
C SER A 207 -15.87 2.36 -0.77
N ALA A 208 -14.64 2.88 -0.64
CA ALA A 208 -13.84 3.27 -1.79
C ALA A 208 -13.55 2.09 -2.74
N TYR A 209 -13.21 0.92 -2.20
CA TYR A 209 -12.99 -0.28 -3.01
C TYR A 209 -14.26 -0.74 -3.72
N ALA A 210 -15.42 -0.70 -3.06
CA ALA A 210 -16.69 -1.05 -3.69
C ALA A 210 -17.03 -0.08 -4.84
N LEU A 211 -16.90 1.23 -4.61
CA LEU A 211 -17.15 2.27 -5.61
C LEU A 211 -16.19 2.20 -6.80
N LEU A 212 -14.94 1.77 -6.57
CA LEU A 212 -13.93 1.55 -7.61
C LEU A 212 -14.05 0.16 -8.29
N GLY A 213 -15.01 -0.67 -7.90
CA GLY A 213 -15.18 -2.03 -8.45
C GLY A 213 -14.08 -3.02 -8.04
N ARG A 214 -13.43 -2.81 -6.90
CA ARG A 214 -12.30 -3.61 -6.36
C ARG A 214 -12.72 -4.46 -5.15
N ASN A 215 -13.85 -5.15 -5.26
CA ASN A 215 -14.53 -5.79 -4.12
C ASN A 215 -13.67 -6.83 -3.38
N GLU A 216 -12.75 -7.51 -4.07
CA GLU A 216 -11.81 -8.47 -3.51
C GLU A 216 -10.92 -7.80 -2.44
N PHE A 217 -10.51 -6.55 -2.65
CA PHE A 217 -9.74 -5.81 -1.65
C PHE A 217 -10.56 -5.47 -0.42
N SER A 218 -11.85 -5.15 -0.57
CA SER A 218 -12.75 -4.98 0.58
C SER A 218 -12.91 -6.28 1.37
N CYS A 219 -13.05 -7.43 0.68
CA CYS A 219 -13.14 -8.74 1.33
C CYS A 219 -11.88 -9.05 2.16
N ILE A 220 -10.69 -8.85 1.58
CA ILE A 220 -9.41 -9.05 2.27
C ILE A 220 -9.29 -8.12 3.47
N LEU A 221 -9.68 -6.86 3.33
CA LEU A 221 -9.61 -5.86 4.40
C LEU A 221 -10.52 -6.21 5.58
N LYS A 222 -11.75 -6.63 5.32
CA LYS A 222 -12.71 -7.08 6.36
C LYS A 222 -12.14 -8.26 7.14
N ALA A 223 -11.56 -9.24 6.44
CA ALA A 223 -10.89 -10.38 7.08
C ALA A 223 -9.68 -9.96 7.91
N HIS A 224 -8.86 -9.02 7.42
CA HIS A 224 -7.67 -8.52 8.12
C HIS A 224 -8.01 -7.76 9.42
N THR A 225 -9.05 -6.93 9.38
CA THR A 225 -9.46 -6.09 10.51
C THR A 225 -10.31 -6.83 11.54
N GLY A 226 -10.63 -8.11 11.30
CA GLY A 226 -11.57 -8.88 12.12
C GLY A 226 -13.00 -8.34 12.08
N LEU A 227 -13.29 -7.38 11.18
CA LEU A 227 -14.62 -6.85 10.92
C LEU A 227 -15.36 -7.82 10.00
N HIS A 228 -15.75 -8.96 10.55
CA HIS A 228 -16.83 -9.73 9.96
C HIS A 228 -18.12 -8.94 10.15
N ASP A 229 -18.94 -8.85 9.10
CA ASP A 229 -20.35 -8.51 9.27
C ASP A 229 -20.88 -9.51 10.30
N THR A 230 -21.14 -9.06 11.53
CA THR A 230 -22.00 -9.77 12.47
C THR A 230 -23.34 -9.84 11.79
N VAL A 231 -23.55 -10.91 11.02
CA VAL A 231 -24.87 -11.31 10.57
C VAL A 231 -25.71 -11.38 11.84
N LEU A 232 -26.60 -10.40 11.99
CA LEU A 232 -27.61 -10.34 13.03
C LEU A 232 -28.24 -11.73 13.16
N PRO A 233 -28.27 -12.37 14.34
CA PRO A 233 -28.98 -13.62 14.50
C PRO A 233 -30.47 -13.31 14.42
N SER A 234 -31.06 -13.46 13.25
CA SER A 234 -32.51 -13.44 13.12
C SER A 234 -32.97 -14.32 11.97
N GLN A 235 -33.86 -15.25 12.34
CA GLN A 235 -34.71 -16.08 11.51
C GLN A 235 -34.09 -17.38 10.95
N LYS A 236 -33.80 -18.33 11.84
CA LYS A 236 -34.32 -19.68 11.62
C LYS A 236 -35.74 -19.71 12.16
N LEU A 237 -36.68 -19.77 11.22
CA LEU A 237 -38.10 -19.97 11.46
C LEU A 237 -38.32 -21.13 12.44
N ALA A 238 -39.12 -20.85 13.46
CA ALA A 238 -40.01 -21.86 14.00
C ALA A 238 -41.02 -22.20 12.91
N ALA A 239 -40.99 -23.44 12.41
CA ALA A 239 -42.12 -24.06 11.71
C ALA A 239 -41.91 -25.58 11.69
N SER A 240 -42.85 -26.25 12.37
CA SER A 240 -43.25 -27.67 12.34
C SER A 240 -42.19 -28.73 12.65
#